data_AF-A0A8R2JR22-F1
#
_entry.id   AF-A0A8R2JR22-F1
#
_cell.length_a   1.000
_cell.length_b   1.000
_cell.length_c   1.000
_cell.angle_alpha   90.00
_cell.angle_beta   90.00
_cell.angle_gamma   90.00
#
_symmetry.space_group_name_H-M   'P 1'
#
loop_
_entity.id
_entity.type
_entity.pdbx_description
1 polymer ?
#
loop_
_entity_poly.entity_id
_entity_poly.type
_entity_poly.pdbx_seq_one_letter_code
_entity_poly.pdbx_strand_id
1 'polypeptide(L)' 'MTVADFTLVASISTFKVAGVDLTKYDNINEWLIKCMNTMDGYEKANQEGIVAVEATLKYLDKKFANLSQTQSL' A
#
# COMPACT_ATOMS: atom_id res chain seq x y z
N MET A 1 -12.31 11.61 -12.31
CA MET A 1 -11.46 11.71 -11.11
C MET A 1 -12.00 12.84 -10.27
N THR A 2 -12.20 12.59 -8.98
CA THR A 2 -12.63 13.55 -7.97
C THR A 2 -11.66 13.47 -6.79
N VAL A 3 -11.75 14.39 -5.83
CA VAL A 3 -10.95 14.32 -4.59
C VAL A 3 -11.14 12.98 -3.86
N ALA A 4 -12.34 12.40 -3.92
CA ALA A 4 -12.59 11.08 -3.32
C ALA A 4 -11.72 9.99 -3.94
N ASP A 5 -11.45 10.03 -5.25
CA ASP A 5 -10.56 9.06 -5.90
C ASP A 5 -9.14 9.19 -5.35
N PHE A 6 -8.62 10.42 -5.21
CA PHE A 6 -7.27 10.65 -4.68
C PHE A 6 -7.13 10.17 -3.23
N THR A 7 -8.12 10.47 -2.38
CA THR A 7 -8.15 10.01 -0.98
C THR A 7 -8.16 8.49 -0.89
N LEU A 8 -9.01 7.83 -1.69
CA LEU A 8 -9.13 6.38 -1.68
C LEU A 8 -7.89 5.71 -2.26
N VAL A 9 -7.25 6.27 -3.28
CA VAL A 9 -6.04 5.71 -3.89
C VAL A 9 -4.91 5.65 -2.88
N ALA A 10 -4.70 6.70 -2.09
CA ALA A 10 -3.68 6.71 -1.04
C ALA A 10 -3.92 5.60 0.00
N SER A 11 -5.17 5.40 0.41
CA SER A 11 -5.54 4.39 1.41
C SER A 11 -5.46 2.97 0.85
N ILE A 12 -6.06 2.71 -0.31
CA ILE A 12 -6.19 1.38 -0.89
C ILE A 12 -4.84 0.87 -1.43
N SER A 13 -4.00 1.74 -1.99
CA SER A 13 -2.62 1.35 -2.35
C SER A 13 -1.79 0.97 -1.13
N THR A 14 -2.00 1.63 0.01
CA THR A 14 -1.39 1.24 1.29
C THR A 14 -1.91 -0.12 1.78
N PHE A 15 -3.23 -0.37 1.72
CA PHE A 15 -3.80 -1.67 2.09
C PHE A 15 -3.24 -2.81 1.24
N LYS A 16 -3.04 -2.59 -0.06
CA LYS A 16 -2.41 -3.57 -0.97
C LYS A 16 -1.03 -3.99 -0.47
N VAL A 17 -0.15 -3.04 -0.16
CA VAL A 17 1.21 -3.36 0.34
C VAL A 17 1.23 -3.84 1.79
N ALA A 18 0.18 -3.56 2.56
CA ALA A 18 -0.04 -4.13 3.89
C ALA A 18 -0.61 -5.56 3.88
N GLY A 19 -0.79 -6.16 2.69
CA GLY A 19 -1.17 -7.57 2.54
C GLY A 19 -2.66 -7.82 2.28
N VAL A 20 -3.46 -6.79 2.04
CA VAL A 20 -4.85 -6.98 1.58
C VAL A 20 -4.83 -7.47 0.14
N ASP A 21 -5.36 -8.66 -0.07
CA ASP A 21 -5.52 -9.25 -1.40
C ASP A 21 -6.67 -8.57 -2.17
N LEU A 22 -6.31 -7.60 -3.01
CA LEU A 22 -7.26 -6.87 -3.85
C LEU A 22 -7.81 -7.70 -5.01
N THR A 23 -7.23 -8.86 -5.34
CA THR A 23 -7.75 -9.73 -6.42
C THR A 23 -9.12 -10.32 -6.08
N LYS A 24 -9.54 -10.22 -4.82
CA LYS A 24 -10.89 -10.59 -4.35
C LYS A 24 -11.95 -9.52 -4.65
N TYR A 25 -11.55 -8.35 -5.14
CA TYR A 25 -12.41 -7.19 -5.34
C TYR A 25 -12.16 -6.57 -6.72
N ASP A 26 -12.62 -7.25 -7.78
CA ASP A 26 -12.33 -6.91 -9.18
C ASP A 26 -12.53 -5.42 -9.49
N ASN A 27 -13.70 -4.87 -9.12
CA ASN A 27 -14.01 -3.45 -9.35
C ASN A 27 -13.01 -2.49 -8.67
N ILE A 28 -12.52 -2.83 -7.47
CA ILE A 28 -11.55 -2.01 -6.74
C ILE A 28 -10.17 -2.15 -7.38
N ASN A 29 -9.79 -3.38 -7.75
CA ASN A 29 -8.50 -3.64 -8.38
C ASN A 29 -8.38 -2.92 -9.74
N GLU A 30 -9.42 -3.02 -10.58
CA GLU A 30 -9.49 -2.31 -11.86
C GLU A 30 -9.50 -0.79 -11.67
N TRP A 31 -10.28 -0.27 -10.72
CA TRP A 31 -10.30 1.16 -10.41
C TRP A 31 -8.94 1.66 -9.93
N LEU A 32 -8.23 0.92 -9.07
CA LEU A 32 -6.90 1.29 -8.60
C LEU A 32 -5.91 1.33 -9.78
N ILE A 33 -5.90 0.30 -10.63
CA ILE A 33 -5.05 0.26 -11.84
C ILE A 33 -5.34 1.45 -12.75
N LYS A 34 -6.62 1.77 -12.96
CA LYS A 34 -7.01 2.96 -13.74
C LYS A 34 -6.46 4.23 -13.12
N CYS A 35 -6.57 4.40 -11.80
CA CYS A 35 -6.05 5.59 -11.12
C CYS A 35 -4.53 5.71 -11.28
N MET A 36 -3.78 4.62 -11.06
CA MET A 36 -2.32 4.58 -11.22
C MET A 36 -1.86 5.04 -12.61
N ASN A 37 -2.62 4.71 -13.65
CA ASN A 37 -2.27 5.02 -15.04
C ASN A 37 -2.77 6.37 -15.55
N THR A 38 -3.73 7.00 -14.86
CA THR A 38 -4.45 8.18 -15.40
C THR A 38 -4.44 9.40 -14.48
N MET A 39 -4.05 9.26 -13.21
CA MET A 39 -3.89 10.40 -12.32
C MET A 39 -2.58 11.15 -12.61
N ASP A 40 -2.71 12.43 -12.96
CA ASP A 40 -1.56 13.31 -13.13
C ASP A 40 -0.74 13.39 -11.84
N GLY A 41 0.57 13.13 -11.95
CA GLY A 41 1.48 13.17 -10.82
C GLY A 41 1.39 11.97 -9.86
N TYR A 42 0.63 10.91 -10.20
CA TYR A 42 0.49 9.71 -9.35
C TYR A 42 1.82 9.17 -8.83
N GLU A 43 2.82 9.08 -9.70
CA GLU A 43 4.14 8.56 -9.34
C GLU A 43 4.75 9.36 -8.19
N LYS A 44 4.81 10.68 -8.34
CA LYS A 44 5.43 11.58 -7.37
C LYS A 44 4.61 11.75 -6.11
N ALA A 45 3.28 11.85 -6.24
CA ALA A 45 2.39 12.17 -5.13
C ALA A 45 2.00 10.93 -4.29
N ASN A 46 2.05 9.72 -4.86
CA ASN A 46 1.59 8.50 -4.20
C ASN A 46 2.59 7.35 -4.28
N GLN A 47 3.05 6.98 -5.48
CA GLN A 47 3.82 5.73 -5.68
C GLN A 47 5.14 5.73 -4.89
N GLU A 48 5.88 6.83 -4.88
CA GLU A 48 7.10 6.97 -4.06
C GLU A 48 6.82 6.73 -2.55
N GLY A 49 5.69 7.23 -2.05
CA GLY A 49 5.25 7.02 -0.67
C GLY A 49 4.92 5.56 -0.38
N ILE A 50 4.27 4.87 -1.32
CA ILE A 50 3.97 3.44 -1.20
C ILE A 50 5.25 2.59 -1.14
N VAL A 51 6.29 2.93 -1.91
CA VAL A 51 7.59 2.26 -1.82
C VAL A 51 8.19 2.42 -0.41
N ALA A 52 8.13 3.62 0.17
CA ALA A 52 8.63 3.88 1.52
C ALA A 52 7.81 3.13 2.60
N VAL A 53 6.49 3.07 2.46
CA VAL A 53 5.60 2.32 3.36
C VAL A 53 5.89 0.83 3.29
N GLU A 54 6.02 0.26 2.09
CA GLU A 54 6.33 -1.17 1.91
C GLU A 54 7.68 -1.53 2.56
N ALA A 55 8.70 -0.68 2.38
CA ALA A 55 10.00 -0.86 3.03
C ALA A 55 9.89 -0.81 4.56
N THR A 56 9.07 0.12 5.08
CA THR A 56 8.82 0.26 6.52
C THR A 56 8.12 -0.97 7.09
N LEU A 57 7.08 -1.47 6.44
CA LEU A 57 6.36 -2.67 6.85
C LEU A 57 7.29 -3.89 6.90
N LYS A 58 8.09 -4.11 5.84
CA LYS A 58 9.10 -5.18 5.80
C LYS A 58 10.13 -5.07 6.93
N TYR A 59 10.54 -3.85 7.29
CA TYR A 59 11.45 -3.63 8.42
C TYR A 59 10.77 -3.98 9.76
N LEU A 60 9.53 -3.54 9.95
CA LEU A 60 8.78 -3.81 11.18
C LEU A 60 8.50 -5.30 11.36
N ASP A 61 8.11 -6.01 10.30
CA ASP A 61 7.88 -7.46 10.34
C ASP A 61 9.13 -8.20 10.83
N LYS A 62 10.30 -7.87 10.28
CA LYS A 62 11.58 -8.44 10.70
C LYS A 62 11.91 -8.09 12.15
N LYS A 63 11.68 -6.84 12.55
CA LYS A 63 11.96 -6.37 13.91
C LYS A 63 11.10 -7.12 14.94
N PHE A 64 9.81 -7.26 14.69
CA PHE A 64 8.89 -7.95 15.60
C PHE A 64 9.13 -9.46 15.65
N ALA A 65 9.49 -10.09 14.53
CA ALA A 65 9.92 -11.49 14.52
C ALA A 65 11.14 -11.73 15.43
N ASN A 66 12.15 -10.86 15.36
CA ASN A 66 13.37 -10.97 16.18
C ASN A 66 13.11 -10.71 17.67
N LEU A 67 12.25 -9.74 18.00
CA LEU A 67 11.87 -9.46 19.39
C LEU A 67 11.17 -10.65 20.02
N SER A 68 10.28 -11.31 19.27
CA SER A 68 9.54 -12.47 19.74
C SER A 68 10.48 -13.64 20.08
N GLN A 69 11.53 -13.85 19.29
CA GLN A 69 12.56 -14.87 19.55
C GLN A 69 13.44 -14.54 20.76
N THR A 70 13.75 -13.25 20.98
CA THR A 70 14.60 -12.81 22.10
C THR A 70 13.88 -12.93 23.45
N GLN A 71 12.55 -12.78 23.48
CA GLN A 71 11.74 -12.90 24.70
C GLN A 71 11.43 -14.36 25.10
N SER A 72 11.69 -15.32 24.22
CA SER A 72 11.46 -16.76 24.46
C SER A 72 12.69 -17.53 24.97
N LEU A 73 13.83 -16.84 25.20
CA LEU A 73 15.07 -17.37 25.77
C LEU A 73 15.24 -16.90 27.22
#